data_AF-A0A2M7N821-F1
#
_entry.id   AF-A0A2M7N821-F1
#
_cell.length_a   1.000
_cell.length_b   1.000
_cell.length_c   1.000
_cell.angle_alpha   90.00
_cell.angle_beta   90.00
_cell.angle_gamma   90.00
#
_symmetry.space_group_name_H-M   'P 1'
#
loop_
_entity.id
_entity.type
_entity.pdbx_description
1 polymer ?
#
loop_
_entity_poly.entity_id
_entity_poly.type
_entity_poly.pdbx_seq_one_letter_code
_entity_poly.pdbx_strand_id
1 'polypeptide(L)' 'MSQPATATSLFRGVLLARRRLFVQAALAALLANVLALSAAFYSMQVYDRVIPTQGVSTLTVLTFGVLIAAALELLV' A
#
# COMPACT_ATOMS: atom_id res chain seq x y z
N MET A 1 -23.89 5.63 41.29
CA MET A 1 -24.63 4.55 40.62
C MET A 1 -24.12 4.45 39.18
N SER A 2 -23.68 3.25 38.85
CA SER A 2 -22.91 2.78 37.68
C SER A 2 -23.48 3.20 36.31
N GLN A 3 -22.71 3.97 35.55
CA GLN A 3 -22.85 4.07 34.10
C GLN A 3 -22.18 2.84 33.48
N PRO A 4 -22.90 1.93 32.81
CA PRO A 4 -22.24 1.03 31.87
C PRO A 4 -21.98 1.85 30.62
N ALA A 5 -20.92 2.67 30.62
CA ALA A 5 -20.40 3.23 29.38
C ALA A 5 -19.86 2.03 28.57
N THR A 6 -20.74 1.45 27.76
CA THR A 6 -20.44 0.35 26.84
C THR A 6 -19.11 0.66 26.16
N ALA A 7 -18.11 -0.21 26.27
CA ALA A 7 -16.74 0.07 25.83
C ALA A 7 -16.66 0.62 24.38
N THR A 8 -17.63 0.26 23.54
CA THR A 8 -17.78 0.75 22.17
C THR A 8 -18.15 2.24 22.04
N SER A 9 -18.84 2.85 23.00
CA SER A 9 -19.20 4.28 22.96
C SER A 9 -18.02 5.17 23.32
N LEU A 10 -17.18 4.74 24.27
CA LEU A 10 -15.89 5.37 24.56
C LEU A 10 -14.93 5.23 23.38
N PHE A 11 -14.84 4.04 22.79
CA PHE A 11 -13.97 3.80 21.63
C PHE A 11 -14.38 4.61 20.40
N ARG A 12 -15.70 4.69 20.10
CA ARG A 12 -16.23 5.55 19.03
C ARG A 12 -15.93 7.03 19.29
N GLY A 13 -16.04 7.50 20.53
CA GLY A 13 -15.72 8.90 20.88
C GLY A 13 -14.27 9.26 20.56
N VAL A 14 -13.32 8.39 20.91
CA VAL A 14 -11.88 8.59 20.62
C VAL A 14 -11.60 8.47 19.11
N LEU A 15 -12.24 7.51 18.43
CA LEU A 15 -12.11 7.31 16.99
C LEU A 15 -12.60 8.52 16.19
N LEU A 16 -13.75 9.10 16.54
CA LEU A 16 -14.30 10.29 15.89
C LEU A 16 -13.50 11.56 16.24
N ALA A 17 -12.96 11.65 17.45
CA ALA A 17 -12.12 12.77 17.88
C ALA A 17 -10.80 12.85 17.09
N ARG A 18 -10.24 11.70 16.67
CA ARG A 18 -9.01 11.61 15.87
C ARG A 18 -9.22 11.03 14.47
N ARG A 19 -10.42 11.22 13.90
CA ARG A 19 -10.79 10.69 12.56
C ARG A 19 -9.77 11.00 11.47
N ARG A 20 -9.13 12.19 11.53
CA ARG A 20 -8.14 12.62 10.54
C ARG A 20 -6.88 11.75 10.55
N LEU A 21 -6.37 11.40 11.73
CA LEU A 21 -5.22 10.50 11.87
C LEU A 21 -5.55 9.09 11.40
N PHE A 22 -6.76 8.62 11.69
CA PHE A 22 -7.22 7.31 11.20
C PHE A 22 -7.35 7.27 9.68
N VAL A 23 -7.91 8.31 9.06
CA VAL A 23 -7.99 8.42 7.60
C VAL A 23 -6.58 8.48 6.99
N GLN A 24 -5.64 9.21 7.59
CA GLN A 24 -4.24 9.25 7.14
C GLN A 24 -3.58 7.88 7.22
N ALA A 25 -3.74 7.15 8.34
CA ALA A 25 -3.21 5.80 8.50
C ALA A 25 -3.84 4.81 7.51
N ALA A 26 -5.16 4.90 7.28
CA ALA A 26 -5.85 4.08 6.30
C ALA A 26 -5.36 4.38 4.86
N LEU A 27 -5.12 5.66 4.54
CA LEU A 27 -4.59 6.06 3.24
C LEU A 27 -3.15 5.57 3.04
N ALA A 28 -2.31 5.68 4.08
CA ALA A 28 -0.94 5.16 4.06
C ALA A 28 -0.93 3.64 3.85
N ALA A 29 -1.76 2.90 4.57
CA ALA A 29 -1.91 1.45 4.39
C ALA A 29 -2.41 1.09 2.98
N LEU A 30 -3.36 1.85 2.44
CA LEU A 30 -3.83 1.66 1.07
C LEU A 30 -2.69 1.85 0.06
N LEU A 31 -1.92 2.94 0.19
CA LEU A 31 -0.78 3.23 -0.68
C LEU A 31 0.31 2.16 -0.58
N ALA A 32 0.63 1.71 0.64
CA ALA A 32 1.58 0.62 0.85
C ALA A 32 1.14 -0.65 0.10
N ASN A 33 -0.14 -1.05 0.21
CA ASN A 33 -0.65 -2.21 -0.52
C ASN A 33 -0.61 -2.03 -2.05
N VAL A 34 -0.88 -0.84 -2.55
CA VAL A 34 -0.78 -0.53 -4.00
C VAL A 34 0.67 -0.63 -4.48
N LEU A 35 1.63 -0.15 -3.68
CA LEU A 35 3.05 -0.29 -4.00
C LEU A 35 3.47 -1.77 -3.94
N ALA A 36 3.01 -2.55 -2.96
CA ALA A 36 3.27 -3.98 -2.89
C ALA A 36 2.79 -4.74 -4.14
N LEU A 37 1.63 -4.36 -4.70
CA LEU A 37 1.08 -4.93 -5.92
C LEU A 37 1.96 -4.70 -7.16
N SER A 38 2.81 -3.66 -7.16
CA SER A 38 3.69 -3.37 -8.30
C SER A 38 4.65 -4.52 -8.61
N ALA A 39 5.09 -5.28 -7.61
CA ALA A 39 5.93 -6.46 -7.79
C ALA A 39 5.19 -7.60 -8.52
N ALA A 40 3.90 -7.79 -8.23
CA ALA A 40 3.07 -8.76 -8.92
C ALA A 40 2.88 -8.36 -10.40
N PHE A 41 2.60 -7.09 -10.67
CA PHE A 41 2.48 -6.59 -12.04
C PHE A 41 3.81 -6.62 -12.81
N TYR A 42 4.94 -6.41 -12.14
CA TYR A 42 6.25 -6.59 -12.73
C TYR A 42 6.44 -8.01 -13.24
N SER A 43 6.18 -8.99 -12.38
CA SER A 43 6.26 -10.40 -12.75
C SER A 43 5.38 -10.68 -13.98
N MET A 44 4.14 -10.19 -13.99
CA MET A 44 3.23 -10.34 -15.12
C MET A 44 3.83 -9.74 -16.41
N GLN A 45 4.33 -8.51 -16.38
CA GLN A 45 4.89 -7.86 -17.58
C GLN A 45 6.18 -8.53 -18.06
N VAL A 46 7.01 -9.01 -17.14
CA VAL A 46 8.24 -9.73 -17.49
C VAL A 46 7.90 -11.02 -18.22
N TYR A 47 6.98 -11.82 -17.67
CA TYR A 47 6.57 -13.08 -18.29
C TYR A 47 5.86 -12.88 -19.63
N ASP A 48 4.90 -11.97 -19.72
CA ASP A 48 4.09 -11.80 -20.93
C ASP A 48 4.83 -11.07 -22.05
N ARG A 49 5.67 -10.09 -21.71
CA ARG A 49 6.24 -9.17 -22.70
C ARG A 49 7.74 -9.25 -22.82
N VAL A 50 8.48 -9.29 -21.71
CA VAL A 50 9.95 -9.22 -21.76
C VAL A 50 10.55 -10.53 -22.24
N ILE A 51 10.10 -11.66 -21.70
CA ILE A 51 10.64 -12.98 -22.06
C ILE A 51 10.43 -13.27 -23.56
N PRO A 52 9.24 -13.05 -24.16
CA PRO A 52 9.03 -13.38 -25.57
C PRO A 52 9.75 -12.42 -26.53
N THR A 53 9.84 -11.14 -26.19
CA THR A 53 10.38 -10.10 -27.09
C THR A 53 11.89 -9.90 -26.93
N GLN A 54 12.54 -10.57 -25.97
CA GLN A 54 13.94 -10.33 -25.59
C GLN A 54 14.25 -8.83 -25.31
N GLY A 55 13.23 -8.09 -24.87
CA GLY A 55 13.28 -6.64 -24.67
C GLY A 55 14.03 -6.23 -23.39
N VAL A 56 15.35 -6.35 -23.38
CA VAL A 56 16.23 -5.96 -22.26
C VAL A 56 16.09 -4.48 -21.84
N SER A 57 15.77 -3.60 -22.79
CA SER A 57 15.47 -2.18 -22.49
C SER A 57 14.21 -2.04 -21.61
N THR A 58 13.12 -2.73 -21.99
CA THR A 58 11.87 -2.74 -21.21
C THR A 58 12.06 -3.38 -19.84
N LEU A 59 12.83 -4.48 -19.76
CA LEU A 59 13.15 -5.14 -18.50
C LEU A 59 13.78 -4.13 -17.53
N THR A 60 14.84 -3.46 -17.98
CA THR A 60 15.61 -2.52 -17.15
C THR A 60 14.71 -1.41 -16.61
N VAL A 61 13.87 -0.81 -17.46
CA VAL A 61 12.92 0.23 -17.05
C VAL A 61 11.93 -0.29 -16.01
N LEU A 62 11.34 -1.47 -16.23
CA LEU A 62 10.41 -2.07 -15.29
C LEU A 62 11.07 -2.43 -13.95
N THR A 63 12.28 -2.98 -13.99
CA THR A 63 13.05 -3.31 -12.78
C THR A 63 13.34 -2.07 -11.96
N PHE A 64 13.83 -0.98 -12.58
CA PHE A 64 14.06 0.29 -11.87
C PHE A 64 12.76 0.88 -11.31
N GLY A 65 11.66 0.83 -12.06
CA GLY A 65 10.36 1.29 -11.57
C GLY A 65 9.90 0.56 -10.31
N VAL A 66 10.06 -0.76 -10.27
CA VAL A 66 9.69 -1.60 -9.12
C VAL A 66 10.63 -1.41 -7.95
N LEU A 67 11.92 -1.24 -8.20
CA LEU A 67 12.89 -0.92 -7.15
C LEU A 67 12.55 0.42 -6.47
N ILE A 68 12.16 1.43 -7.25
CA ILE A 68 11.70 2.71 -6.70
C ILE A 68 10.40 2.52 -5.92
N ALA A 69 9.44 1.78 -6.45
CA ALA A 69 8.18 1.50 -5.76
C ALA A 69 8.41 0.79 -4.41
N ALA A 70 9.29 -0.21 -4.37
CA ALA A 70 9.67 -0.91 -3.15
C ALA A 70 10.41 0.00 -2.15
N ALA A 71 11.26 0.92 -2.62
CA ALA A 71 11.91 1.90 -1.77
C ALA A 71 10.91 2.91 -1.18
N LEU A 72 9.90 3.31 -1.95
CA LEU A 72 8.80 4.16 -1.47
C LEU A 72 7.91 3.42 -0.48
N GLU A 73 7.60 2.15 -0.73
CA GLU A 73 6.83 1.32 0.20
C GLU A 73 7.53 1.20 1.54
N LEU A 74 8.86 1.03 1.54
CA LEU A 74 9.66 0.99 2.76
C LEU A 74 9.66 2.32 3.55
N LEU A 75 9.43 3.45 2.87
CA LEU A 75 9.41 4.78 3.50
C LEU A 75 8.05 5.13 4.12
N VAL A 76 6.96 4.53 3.63
CA VAL A 76 5.57 4.77 4.06
C VAL A 76 5.27 4.06 5.37
#